data_AF-A0A3M7Q0Q0-F1
#
_entry.id   AF-A0A3M7Q0Q0-F1
#
_cell.length_a   1.000
_cell.length_b   1.000
_cell.length_c   1.000
_cell.angle_alpha   90.00
_cell.angle_beta   90.00
_cell.angle_gamma   90.00
#
_symmetry.space_group_name_H-M   'P 1'
#
loop_
_entity.id
_entity.type
_entity.pdbx_description
1 polymer ?
#
loop_
_entity_poly.entity_id
_entity_poly.type
_entity_poly.pdbx_seq_one_letter_code
_entity_poly.pdbx_strand_id
1 'polypeptide(L)'
;MKKKSNLASNRDNLVTFNYTPEAIRTITYAMLNAKTLEGFAGLLRKYCPKRCNQVFTELIKNLLITSDINHDTKTSLNREKLVSLLTNYVGNTILYNNEMAELCWQPLHDVDIDILENIVGKDEFKKIEQENLGKLVLHCYRTLNKNNNNGYGNYNPCMHYLFKFTGYRDHKNTRKKFTWKNKIISVLNEWI
;
A
#
# COMPACT_ATOMS: atom_id res chain seq x y z
N MET A 1 -41.96 -18.32 7.99
CA MET A 1 -40.68 -19.05 7.99
C MET A 1 -39.66 -18.30 7.12
N LYS A 2 -38.64 -17.67 7.72
CA LYS A 2 -37.58 -16.96 6.99
C LYS A 2 -36.46 -17.95 6.65
N LYS A 3 -36.22 -18.19 5.36
CA LYS A 3 -35.04 -18.92 4.86
C LYS A 3 -33.78 -18.09 5.17
N LYS A 4 -32.97 -18.53 6.12
CA LYS A 4 -31.58 -18.06 6.28
C LYS A 4 -30.80 -18.57 5.06
N SER A 5 -30.34 -17.66 4.21
CA SER A 5 -29.42 -18.00 3.13
C SER A 5 -28.06 -18.37 3.74
N ASN A 6 -27.68 -19.63 3.63
CA ASN A 6 -26.32 -20.11 3.85
C ASN A 6 -25.40 -19.48 2.80
N LEU A 7 -24.78 -18.36 3.16
CA LEU A 7 -23.69 -17.70 2.42
C LEU A 7 -22.35 -17.97 3.13
N ALA A 8 -22.16 -19.22 3.53
CA ALA A 8 -20.93 -19.76 4.10
C ALA A 8 -20.36 -20.78 3.13
N SER A 9 -19.83 -20.32 2.00
CA SER A 9 -19.02 -21.16 1.11
C SER A 9 -18.00 -20.29 0.39
N ASN A 10 -16.71 -20.66 0.53
CA ASN A 10 -15.51 -20.12 -0.12
C ASN A 10 -14.74 -18.96 0.55
N ARG A 11 -14.44 -19.06 1.86
CA ARG A 11 -13.40 -18.23 2.50
C ARG A 11 -12.01 -18.89 2.60
N ASP A 12 -11.85 -20.11 2.10
CA ASP A 12 -10.66 -20.94 2.41
C ASP A 12 -9.50 -20.86 1.40
N ASN A 13 -9.58 -20.04 0.35
CA ASN A 13 -8.52 -19.91 -0.66
C ASN A 13 -7.81 -18.55 -0.65
N LEU A 14 -7.67 -17.92 0.51
CA LEU A 14 -6.79 -16.75 0.65
C LEU A 14 -5.34 -17.23 0.70
N VAL A 15 -4.70 -17.36 -0.47
CA VAL A 15 -3.26 -17.61 -0.59
C VAL A 15 -2.50 -16.56 0.24
N THR A 16 -1.97 -16.99 1.39
CA THR A 16 -1.07 -16.20 2.22
C THR A 16 0.33 -16.27 1.63
N PHE A 17 0.74 -15.21 0.96
CA PHE A 17 2.12 -15.04 0.52
C PHE A 17 2.96 -14.55 1.71
N ASN A 18 3.56 -15.49 2.45
CA ASN A 18 4.60 -15.15 3.43
C ASN A 18 5.95 -15.10 2.70
N TYR A 19 6.30 -13.94 2.15
CA TYR A 19 7.61 -13.74 1.55
C TYR A 19 8.66 -13.57 2.65
N THR A 20 9.77 -14.30 2.54
CA THR A 20 10.96 -14.02 3.35
C THR A 20 11.54 -12.66 2.95
N PRO A 21 12.34 -11.99 3.81
CA PRO A 21 13.04 -10.75 3.43
C PRO A 21 13.85 -10.90 2.13
N GLU A 22 14.52 -12.04 1.94
CA GLU A 22 15.24 -12.41 0.73
C GLU A 22 14.32 -12.44 -0.51
N ALA A 23 13.13 -13.04 -0.36
CA ALA A 23 12.15 -13.11 -1.43
C ALA A 23 11.61 -11.72 -1.77
N ILE A 24 11.30 -10.90 -0.76
CA ILE A 24 10.86 -9.51 -0.96
C ILE A 24 11.93 -8.73 -1.74
N ARG A 25 13.21 -8.79 -1.32
CA ARG A 25 14.30 -8.12 -2.04
C ARG A 25 14.43 -8.57 -3.49
N THR A 26 14.39 -9.88 -3.73
CA THR A 26 14.51 -10.44 -5.09
C THR A 26 13.36 -10.00 -5.98
N ILE A 27 12.13 -10.06 -5.46
CA ILE A 27 10.92 -9.63 -6.16
C ILE A 27 10.99 -8.13 -6.47
N THR A 28 11.32 -7.31 -5.47
CA THR A 28 11.46 -5.86 -5.62
C THR A 28 12.52 -5.53 -6.66
N TYR A 29 13.70 -6.16 -6.60
CA TYR A 29 14.75 -5.99 -7.59
C TYR A 29 14.28 -6.31 -9.01
N ALA A 30 13.58 -7.43 -9.20
CA ALA A 30 13.05 -7.80 -10.52
C ALA A 30 12.06 -6.77 -11.07
N MET A 31 11.18 -6.22 -10.23
CA MET A 31 10.22 -5.19 -10.64
C MET A 31 10.90 -3.84 -10.95
N LEU A 32 11.86 -3.41 -10.13
CA LEU A 32 12.61 -2.18 -10.36
C LEU A 32 13.35 -2.24 -11.70
N ASN A 33 13.93 -3.38 -12.04
CA ASN A 33 14.67 -3.59 -13.29
C ASN A 33 13.79 -3.92 -14.49
N ALA A 34 12.46 -3.95 -14.35
CA ALA A 34 11.56 -4.06 -15.50
C ALA A 34 11.77 -2.87 -16.43
N LYS A 35 12.05 -3.15 -17.71
CA LYS A 35 12.40 -2.14 -18.73
C LYS A 35 11.19 -1.35 -19.24
N THR A 36 9.98 -1.82 -18.99
CA THR A 36 8.73 -1.18 -19.42
C THR A 36 7.72 -1.14 -18.27
N LEU A 37 6.75 -0.23 -18.35
CA LEU A 37 5.67 -0.15 -17.36
C LEU A 37 4.74 -1.37 -17.41
N GLU A 38 4.53 -1.95 -18.58
CA GLU A 38 3.71 -3.15 -18.76
C GLU A 38 4.38 -4.37 -18.12
N GLY A 39 5.70 -4.51 -18.31
CA GLY A 39 6.50 -5.55 -17.66
C GLY A 39 6.47 -5.40 -16.14
N PHE A 40 6.59 -4.15 -15.66
CA PHE A 40 6.42 -3.83 -14.24
C PHE A 40 5.02 -4.21 -13.73
N ALA A 41 3.95 -3.82 -14.42
CA ALA A 41 2.58 -4.14 -14.07
C ALA A 41 2.31 -5.65 -14.03
N GLY A 42 2.84 -6.41 -14.99
CA GLY A 42 2.74 -7.86 -15.03
C GLY A 42 3.40 -8.53 -13.82
N LEU A 43 4.61 -8.09 -13.47
CA LEU A 43 5.30 -8.57 -12.27
C LEU A 43 4.58 -8.16 -10.99
N LEU A 44 4.06 -6.92 -10.93
CA LEU A 44 3.30 -6.41 -9.80
C LEU A 44 2.06 -7.25 -9.54
N ARG A 45 1.26 -7.56 -10.56
CA ARG A 45 0.08 -8.43 -10.42
C ARG A 45 0.44 -9.84 -9.95
N LYS A 46 1.59 -10.36 -10.39
CA LYS A 46 2.06 -11.72 -10.05
C LYS A 46 2.56 -11.82 -8.61
N TYR A 47 3.44 -10.92 -8.18
CA TYR A 47 4.17 -11.04 -6.90
C TYR A 47 3.72 -10.05 -5.83
N CYS A 48 2.91 -9.07 -6.21
CA CYS A 48 2.33 -8.10 -5.30
C CYS A 48 0.82 -8.00 -5.57
N PRO A 49 0.04 -9.09 -5.42
CA PRO A 49 -1.38 -9.10 -5.78
C PRO A 49 -2.27 -8.21 -4.90
N LYS A 50 -1.70 -7.56 -3.88
CA LYS A 50 -2.42 -6.71 -2.93
C LYS A 50 -1.71 -5.38 -2.77
N ARG A 51 -2.47 -4.31 -2.93
CA ARG A 51 -2.02 -2.94 -2.68
C ARG A 51 -1.63 -2.79 -1.21
N CYS A 52 -0.61 -1.97 -0.92
CA CYS A 52 -0.15 -1.66 0.43
C CYS A 52 0.43 -2.85 1.24
N ASN A 53 0.80 -3.97 0.60
CA ASN A 53 1.52 -5.04 1.29
C ASN A 53 3.02 -4.68 1.50
N GLN A 54 3.80 -5.61 2.06
CA GLN A 54 5.22 -5.38 2.32
C GLN A 54 6.03 -5.16 1.03
N VAL A 55 5.79 -5.95 -0.02
CA VAL A 55 6.44 -5.78 -1.34
C VAL A 55 6.11 -4.41 -1.92
N PHE A 56 4.86 -3.97 -1.85
CA PHE A 56 4.41 -2.65 -2.30
C PHE A 56 5.13 -1.51 -1.58
N THR A 57 5.22 -1.61 -0.26
CA THR A 57 5.90 -0.59 0.57
C THR A 57 7.40 -0.55 0.26
N GLU A 58 8.02 -1.71 0.12
CA GLU A 58 9.44 -1.83 -0.23
C GLU A 58 9.73 -1.28 -1.64
N LEU A 59 8.83 -1.52 -2.60
CA LEU A 59 8.91 -0.94 -3.94
C LEU A 59 8.92 0.59 -3.91
N ILE A 60 8.00 1.21 -3.16
CA ILE A 60 7.96 2.67 -3.03
C ILE A 60 9.27 3.19 -2.46
N LYS A 61 9.77 2.60 -1.37
CA LYS A 61 11.04 3.01 -0.75
C LYS A 61 12.22 2.94 -1.72
N ASN A 62 12.35 1.84 -2.44
CA ASN A 62 13.44 1.69 -3.40
C ASN A 62 13.28 2.62 -4.61
N LEU A 63 12.05 2.89 -5.07
CA LEU A 63 11.80 3.87 -6.12
C LEU A 63 12.17 5.30 -5.69
N LEU A 64 11.92 5.66 -4.42
CA LEU A 64 12.37 6.94 -3.85
C LEU A 64 13.89 7.05 -3.86
N ILE A 65 14.58 6.06 -3.28
CA ILE A 65 16.05 6.04 -3.20
C ILE A 65 16.69 6.08 -4.60
N THR A 66 16.21 5.26 -5.53
CA THR A 66 16.82 5.16 -6.87
C THR A 66 16.55 6.36 -7.76
N SER A 67 15.44 7.07 -7.55
CA SER A 67 15.09 8.28 -8.32
C SER A 67 15.76 9.54 -7.77
N ASP A 68 16.01 9.59 -6.45
CA ASP A 68 16.76 10.69 -5.82
C ASP A 68 18.26 10.68 -6.24
N ILE A 69 18.84 9.49 -6.40
CA ILE A 69 20.27 9.32 -6.72
C ILE A 69 20.56 9.56 -8.23
N ASN A 70 19.62 9.25 -9.12
CA ASN A 70 19.87 9.28 -10.57
C ASN A 70 19.03 10.38 -11.24
N HIS A 71 19.65 11.53 -11.48
CA HIS A 71 19.05 12.68 -12.19
C HIS A 71 18.86 12.49 -13.71
N ASP A 72 19.02 11.28 -14.25
CA ASP A 72 19.05 11.00 -15.68
C ASP A 72 17.96 10.02 -16.13
N THR A 73 17.40 10.22 -17.34
CA THR A 73 16.37 9.47 -18.12
C THR A 73 15.63 8.27 -17.49
N LYS A 74 16.32 7.35 -16.77
CA LYS A 74 15.71 6.38 -15.85
C LYS A 74 14.82 7.02 -14.78
N THR A 75 15.03 8.31 -14.46
CA THR A 75 14.14 9.08 -13.59
C THR A 75 12.71 9.11 -14.13
N SER A 76 12.50 9.13 -15.47
CA SER A 76 11.13 9.10 -16.03
C SER A 76 10.44 7.78 -15.73
N LEU A 77 11.09 6.65 -16.04
CA LEU A 77 10.45 5.34 -15.87
C LEU A 77 10.22 4.99 -14.39
N ASN A 78 11.17 5.28 -13.51
CA ASN A 78 11.00 5.03 -12.08
C ASN A 78 9.95 5.95 -11.45
N ARG A 79 9.91 7.22 -11.87
CA ARG A 79 8.83 8.15 -11.52
C ARG A 79 7.49 7.61 -12.01
N GLU A 80 7.38 7.16 -13.25
CA GLU A 80 6.15 6.60 -13.81
C GLU A 80 5.70 5.34 -13.05
N LYS A 81 6.63 4.45 -12.67
CA LYS A 81 6.33 3.30 -11.79
C LYS A 81 5.79 3.76 -10.44
N LEU A 82 6.39 4.79 -9.85
CA LEU A 82 5.98 5.35 -8.56
C LEU A 82 4.58 5.98 -8.64
N VAL A 83 4.34 6.84 -9.64
CA VAL A 83 3.02 7.41 -9.94
C VAL A 83 2.00 6.29 -10.12
N SER A 84 2.36 5.22 -10.86
CA SER A 84 1.47 4.10 -11.10
C SER A 84 1.03 3.39 -9.82
N LEU A 85 1.94 3.22 -8.85
CA LEU A 85 1.62 2.64 -7.54
C LEU A 85 0.67 3.55 -6.73
N LEU A 86 0.90 4.87 -6.77
CA LEU A 86 0.08 5.84 -6.04
C LEU A 86 -1.32 6.05 -6.64
N THR A 87 -1.45 5.95 -7.97
CA THR A 87 -2.72 6.15 -8.68
C THR A 87 -3.51 4.86 -8.87
N ASN A 88 -2.86 3.69 -8.84
CA ASN A 88 -3.40 2.40 -9.28
C ASN A 88 -3.58 2.28 -10.82
N TYR A 89 -2.86 3.09 -11.60
CA TYR A 89 -2.96 3.10 -13.07
C TYR A 89 -1.58 3.02 -13.74
N VAL A 90 -1.48 2.27 -14.84
CA VAL A 90 -0.38 2.32 -15.80
C VAL A 90 -0.96 2.76 -17.14
N GLY A 91 -0.68 4.00 -17.55
CA GLY A 91 -1.39 4.64 -18.65
C GLY A 91 -2.90 4.63 -18.39
N ASN A 92 -3.66 3.97 -19.27
CA ASN A 92 -5.12 3.83 -19.13
C ASN A 92 -5.55 2.50 -18.47
N THR A 93 -4.61 1.71 -17.96
CA THR A 93 -4.89 0.37 -17.41
C THR A 93 -4.83 0.36 -15.90
N ILE A 94 -5.84 -0.19 -15.24
CA ILE A 94 -5.87 -0.36 -13.78
C ILE A 94 -4.91 -1.49 -13.35
N LEU A 95 -4.12 -1.26 -12.30
CA LEU A 95 -3.18 -2.26 -11.75
C LEU A 95 -3.89 -3.29 -10.88
N TYR A 96 -4.70 -2.83 -9.92
CA TYR A 96 -5.47 -3.63 -8.97
C TYR A 96 -6.96 -3.45 -9.21
N ASN A 97 -7.67 -4.56 -9.38
CA ASN A 97 -9.13 -4.59 -9.48
C ASN A 97 -9.77 -4.96 -8.13
N ASN A 98 -11.08 -4.77 -8.00
CA ASN A 98 -11.92 -5.13 -6.83
C ASN A 98 -11.65 -4.26 -5.58
N GLU A 99 -12.05 -4.72 -4.39
CA GLU A 99 -11.96 -4.01 -3.10
C GLU A 99 -10.56 -3.42 -2.82
N MET A 100 -9.50 -4.00 -3.39
CA MET A 100 -8.13 -3.49 -3.25
C MET A 100 -7.87 -2.17 -4.01
N ALA A 101 -8.67 -1.87 -5.04
CA ALA A 101 -8.62 -0.59 -5.77
C ALA A 101 -9.13 0.58 -4.92
N GLU A 102 -10.00 0.29 -3.95
CA GLU A 102 -10.60 1.28 -3.05
C GLU A 102 -9.66 1.68 -1.91
N LEU A 103 -8.57 0.91 -1.72
CA LEU A 103 -7.59 1.16 -0.68
C LEU A 103 -6.56 2.19 -1.12
N CYS A 104 -6.30 3.16 -0.26
CA CYS A 104 -5.19 4.10 -0.39
C CYS A 104 -3.97 3.59 0.39
N TRP A 105 -2.80 3.82 -0.18
CA TRP A 105 -1.54 3.65 0.55
C TRP A 105 -1.30 4.86 1.46
N GLN A 106 -0.95 4.59 2.72
CA GLN A 106 -0.44 5.60 3.63
C GLN A 106 1.03 5.29 3.92
N PRO A 107 1.94 6.27 3.75
CA PRO A 107 3.35 6.11 4.10
C PRO A 107 3.52 5.80 5.59
N LEU A 108 4.50 4.94 5.89
CA LEU A 108 5.03 4.77 7.23
C LEU A 108 5.94 5.97 7.59
N HIS A 109 6.32 6.09 8.86
CA HIS A 109 7.11 7.24 9.36
C HIS A 109 8.50 7.39 8.76
N ASP A 110 9.00 6.36 8.10
CA ASP A 110 10.32 6.33 7.46
C ASP A 110 10.28 6.72 5.98
N VAL A 111 9.11 7.13 5.46
CA VAL A 111 8.99 7.68 4.11
C VAL A 111 9.02 9.20 4.18
N ASP A 112 9.97 9.82 3.47
CA ASP A 112 10.05 11.26 3.30
C ASP A 112 9.04 11.74 2.23
N ILE A 113 8.05 12.52 2.67
CA ILE A 113 6.98 13.03 1.81
C ILE A 113 7.49 14.16 0.90
N ASP A 114 8.50 14.92 1.32
CA ASP A 114 9.05 16.01 0.51
C ASP A 114 9.85 15.42 -0.67
N ILE A 115 10.61 14.34 -0.45
CA ILE A 115 11.29 13.60 -1.53
C ILE A 115 10.25 13.00 -2.50
N LEU A 116 9.19 12.39 -1.96
CA LEU A 116 8.10 11.84 -2.77
C LEU A 116 7.43 12.90 -3.65
N GLU A 117 7.10 14.07 -3.08
CA GLU A 117 6.52 15.20 -3.80
C GLU A 117 7.45 15.73 -4.90
N ASN A 118 8.76 15.81 -4.62
CA ASN A 118 9.75 16.26 -5.59
C ASN A 118 9.88 15.32 -6.79
N ILE A 119 9.92 14.00 -6.57
CA ILE A 119 10.03 13.01 -7.64
C ILE A 119 8.77 12.98 -8.50
N VAL A 120 7.59 12.97 -7.87
CA VAL A 120 6.30 12.92 -8.58
C VAL A 120 6.04 14.26 -9.29
N GLY A 121 6.42 15.37 -8.66
CA GLY A 121 6.06 16.71 -9.08
C GLY A 121 4.85 17.21 -8.30
N LYS A 122 4.95 18.44 -7.79
CA LYS A 122 4.01 19.04 -6.83
C LYS A 122 2.56 19.00 -7.27
N ASP A 123 2.27 19.34 -8.52
CA ASP A 123 0.89 19.42 -9.02
C ASP A 123 0.26 18.02 -9.19
N GLU A 124 1.02 17.07 -9.71
CA GLU A 124 0.57 15.68 -9.84
C GLU A 124 0.40 15.04 -8.46
N PHE A 125 1.34 15.28 -7.54
CA PHE A 125 1.25 14.78 -6.17
C PHE A 125 -0.01 15.30 -5.46
N LYS A 126 -0.30 16.60 -5.59
CA LYS A 126 -1.52 17.20 -5.05
C LYS A 126 -2.78 16.59 -5.67
N LYS A 127 -2.80 16.35 -6.98
CA LYS A 127 -3.93 15.70 -7.65
C LYS A 127 -4.15 14.28 -7.12
N ILE A 128 -3.09 13.48 -6.99
CA ILE A 128 -3.12 12.14 -6.42
C ILE A 128 -3.67 12.17 -4.99
N GLU A 129 -3.22 13.11 -4.17
CA GLU A 129 -3.71 13.27 -2.80
C GLU A 129 -5.21 13.55 -2.77
N GLN A 130 -5.70 14.48 -3.60
CA GLN A 130 -7.12 14.79 -3.71
C GLN A 130 -7.96 13.60 -4.17
N GLU A 131 -7.48 12.83 -5.16
CA GLU A 131 -8.16 11.61 -5.63
C GLU A 131 -8.22 10.51 -4.57
N ASN A 132 -7.33 10.54 -3.59
CA ASN A 132 -7.29 9.57 -2.51
C ASN A 132 -8.04 10.00 -1.25
N LEU A 133 -8.42 11.28 -1.12
CA LEU A 133 -9.17 11.76 0.04
C LEU A 133 -10.44 10.94 0.26
N GLY A 134 -10.65 10.52 1.51
CA GLY A 134 -11.83 9.76 1.91
C GLY A 134 -11.79 8.26 1.60
N LYS A 135 -10.81 7.78 0.79
CA LYS A 135 -10.58 6.34 0.58
C LYS A 135 -10.11 5.66 1.86
N LEU A 136 -10.37 4.36 1.97
CA LEU A 136 -9.93 3.59 3.14
C LEU A 136 -8.42 3.36 3.07
N VAL A 137 -7.71 3.60 4.16
CA VAL A 137 -6.29 3.24 4.27
C VAL A 137 -6.20 1.80 4.76
N LEU A 138 -5.48 0.94 4.03
CA LEU A 138 -5.21 -0.41 4.55
C LEU A 138 -4.31 -0.31 5.77
N HIS A 139 -4.82 -0.76 6.91
CA HIS A 139 -4.02 -0.89 8.10
C HIS A 139 -3.34 -2.27 8.10
N CYS A 140 -2.03 -2.30 7.85
CA CYS A 140 -1.24 -3.51 8.08
C CYS A 140 -1.04 -3.66 9.59
N TYR A 141 -1.98 -4.34 10.27
CA TYR A 141 -1.96 -4.54 11.72
C TYR A 141 -0.76 -5.37 12.19
N ARG A 142 -0.15 -6.15 11.27
CA ARG A 142 0.89 -7.14 11.57
C ARG A 142 1.87 -7.29 10.40
N THR A 143 3.08 -7.76 10.71
CA THR A 143 4.07 -8.16 9.71
C THR A 143 3.62 -9.34 8.86
N LEU A 144 2.80 -10.23 9.42
CA LEU A 144 2.27 -11.41 8.73
C LEU A 144 0.75 -11.31 8.59
N ASN A 145 0.21 -11.79 7.47
CA ASN A 145 -1.23 -11.91 7.31
C ASN A 145 -1.79 -13.15 8.05
N LYS A 146 -1.69 -13.16 9.38
CA LYS A 146 -2.33 -14.17 10.22
C LYS A 146 -3.66 -13.62 10.72
N ASN A 147 -4.75 -14.30 10.38
CA ASN A 147 -6.08 -13.98 10.87
C ASN A 147 -6.10 -14.02 12.40
N ASN A 148 -6.83 -13.09 13.04
CA ASN A 148 -7.17 -13.17 14.45
C ASN A 148 -8.29 -14.20 14.69
N ASN A 149 -8.70 -14.40 15.94
CA ASN A 149 -9.75 -15.36 16.31
C ASN A 149 -11.11 -15.07 15.65
N ASN A 150 -11.31 -13.86 15.12
CA ASN A 150 -12.53 -13.45 14.40
C ASN A 150 -12.37 -13.52 12.87
N GLY A 151 -11.26 -14.05 12.35
CA GLY A 151 -11.01 -14.19 10.92
C GLY A 151 -10.48 -12.95 10.22
N TYR A 152 -10.14 -11.88 10.94
CA TYR A 152 -9.61 -10.64 10.36
C TYR A 152 -8.08 -10.66 10.29
N GLY A 153 -7.52 -10.23 9.17
CA GLY A 153 -6.07 -10.12 8.92
C GLY A 153 -5.77 -8.93 7.99
N ASN A 154 -4.51 -8.70 7.63
CA ASN A 154 -4.13 -7.66 6.67
C ASN A 154 -4.87 -7.80 5.32
N TYR A 155 -5.26 -9.02 4.96
CA TYR A 155 -5.91 -9.37 3.69
C TYR A 155 -7.43 -9.49 3.80
N ASN A 156 -7.96 -9.40 5.00
CA ASN A 156 -9.37 -9.32 5.32
C ASN A 156 -9.51 -8.35 6.50
N PRO A 157 -9.24 -7.05 6.29
CA PRO A 157 -9.22 -6.09 7.38
C PRO A 157 -10.63 -5.90 7.93
N CYS A 158 -10.74 -5.63 9.24
CA CYS A 158 -12.02 -5.25 9.82
C CYS A 158 -12.34 -3.80 9.44
N MET A 159 -13.38 -3.58 8.64
CA MET A 159 -13.77 -2.26 8.11
C MET A 159 -14.05 -1.23 9.20
N HIS A 160 -14.51 -1.66 10.38
CA HIS A 160 -14.75 -0.78 11.54
C HIS A 160 -13.47 -0.14 12.11
N TYR A 161 -12.31 -0.68 11.78
CA TYR A 161 -11.00 -0.19 12.24
C TYR A 161 -10.12 0.33 11.10
N LEU A 162 -10.72 0.58 9.93
CA LEU A 162 -10.05 1.27 8.84
C LEU A 162 -10.31 2.77 8.96
N PHE A 163 -9.24 3.54 8.77
CA PHE A 163 -9.31 5.00 8.76
C PHE A 163 -9.44 5.48 7.32
N LYS A 164 -10.09 6.63 7.15
CA LYS A 164 -10.10 7.31 5.85
C LYS A 164 -8.80 8.09 5.68
N PHE A 165 -8.28 8.08 4.46
CA PHE A 165 -7.14 8.89 4.06
C PHE A 165 -7.51 10.37 4.14
N THR A 166 -6.74 11.14 4.89
CA THR A 166 -6.95 12.59 5.10
C THR A 166 -5.87 13.46 4.46
N GLY A 167 -4.91 12.84 3.77
CA GLY A 167 -3.72 13.49 3.22
C GLY A 167 -2.42 12.79 3.63
N TYR A 168 -1.38 12.98 2.82
CA TYR A 168 -0.02 12.53 3.13
C TYR A 168 0.63 13.43 4.18
N ARG A 169 0.28 14.72 4.17
CA ARG A 169 0.69 15.69 5.18
C ARG A 169 -0.43 15.83 6.22
N ASP A 170 -0.20 15.36 7.44
CA ASP A 170 -1.13 15.65 8.53
C ASP A 170 -0.96 17.13 8.94
N HIS A 171 -1.83 18.00 8.42
CA HIS A 171 -1.85 19.43 8.74
C HIS A 171 -2.03 19.71 10.25
N LYS A 172 -2.39 18.71 11.07
CA LYS A 172 -2.56 18.84 12.52
C LYS A 172 -1.39 18.28 13.34
N ASN A 173 -0.39 17.62 12.74
CA ASN A 173 0.68 16.92 13.48
C ASN A 173 2.12 17.32 13.14
N THR A 174 2.35 18.44 12.45
CA THR A 174 3.71 18.93 12.17
C THR A 174 4.54 19.31 13.41
N ARG A 175 4.00 19.19 14.64
CA ARG A 175 4.76 19.35 15.90
C ARG A 175 4.57 18.26 16.94
N LYS A 176 3.83 17.18 16.66
CA LYS A 176 3.76 16.04 17.57
C LYS A 176 4.22 14.81 16.82
N LYS A 177 5.43 14.33 17.15
CA LYS A 177 5.89 12.98 16.85
C LYS A 177 4.69 12.04 16.99
N PHE A 178 4.18 11.57 15.86
CA PHE A 178 3.12 10.59 15.83
C PHE A 178 3.70 9.34 16.50
N THR A 179 3.37 9.16 17.77
CA THR A 179 3.89 8.07 18.57
C THR A 179 2.79 7.02 18.61
N TRP A 180 2.93 6.00 17.74
CA TRP A 180 2.06 4.82 17.65
C TRP A 180 1.73 4.16 19.00
N LYS A 181 2.56 4.41 20.03
CA LYS A 181 2.39 3.86 21.38
C LYS A 181 1.04 4.21 22.03
N ASN A 182 0.51 5.42 21.83
CA ASN A 182 -0.60 5.88 22.68
C ASN A 182 -2.00 5.39 22.24
N LYS A 183 -2.17 4.90 21.00
CA LYS A 183 -3.47 4.40 20.51
C LYS A 183 -3.54 2.87 20.44
N ILE A 184 -2.39 2.20 20.34
CA ILE A 184 -2.29 0.74 20.38
C ILE A 184 -2.48 0.21 21.81
N ILE A 185 -1.99 0.91 22.83
CA ILE A 185 -2.11 0.44 24.23
C ILE A 185 -3.57 0.39 24.69
N SER A 186 -4.44 1.32 24.26
CA SER A 186 -5.86 1.26 24.64
C SER A 186 -6.61 0.13 23.96
N VAL A 187 -6.19 -0.29 22.76
CA VAL A 187 -6.87 -1.34 21.98
C VAL A 187 -6.31 -2.74 22.26
N LEU A 188 -5.02 -2.86 22.59
CA LEU A 188 -4.42 -4.15 23.00
C LEU A 188 -4.90 -4.60 24.39
N ASN A 189 -5.24 -3.67 25.29
CA ASN A 189 -5.77 -4.01 26.62
C ASN A 189 -7.21 -4.55 26.59
N GLU A 190 -7.92 -4.45 25.47
CA GLU A 190 -9.25 -5.05 25.30
C GLU A 190 -9.20 -6.47 24.71
N TRP A 191 -8.02 -6.99 24.37
CA TRP A 191 -7.84 -8.28 23.67
C TRP A 191 -6.78 -9.22 24.28
N ILE A 192 -6.36 -8.97 25.53
CA ILE A 192 -5.85 -10.01 26.44
C ILE A 192 -7.03 -10.51 27.25
#